data_AF-M0MR12-F1
#
_entry.id   AF-M0MR12-F1
#
_cell.length_a   1.000
_cell.length_b   1.000
_cell.length_c   1.000
_cell.angle_alpha   90.00
_cell.angle_beta   90.00
_cell.angle_gamma   90.00
#
_symmetry.space_group_name_H-M   'P 1'
#
loop_
_entity.id
_entity.type
_entity.pdbx_description
1 polymer ?
#
loop_
_entity_poly.entity_id
_entity_poly.type
_entity_poly.pdbx_seq_one_letter_code
_entity_poly.pdbx_strand_id
1 'polypeptide(L)'
;MSSLDAKIDRLKAEATERWDNHWTVRVQHFADGDTNAFAFRSRGRDEDGNLVHDRLFILESGEPVVERVTMEKSELDTETLEAPAPTA
;
A
#
# COMPACT_ATOMS: atom_id res chain seq x y z
N MET A 1 -7.06 -21.34 4.72
CA MET A 1 -6.28 -20.16 4.31
C MET A 1 -7.25 -19.22 3.61
N SER A 2 -7.48 -18.03 4.16
CA SER A 2 -8.41 -17.06 3.58
C SER A 2 -7.83 -16.48 2.28
N SER A 3 -8.67 -16.07 1.32
CA SER A 3 -8.22 -15.52 0.02
C SER A 3 -7.21 -14.36 0.19
N LEU A 4 -7.41 -13.54 1.23
CA LEU A 4 -6.51 -12.43 1.58
C LEU A 4 -5.09 -12.90 1.97
N ASP A 5 -4.97 -13.99 2.71
CA ASP A 5 -3.68 -14.50 3.20
C ASP A 5 -2.82 -15.00 2.04
N ALA A 6 -3.44 -15.71 1.08
CA ALA A 6 -2.79 -16.12 -0.16
C ALA A 6 -2.39 -14.92 -1.04
N LYS A 7 -3.23 -13.87 -1.09
CA LYS A 7 -2.90 -12.62 -1.79
C LYS A 7 -1.69 -11.93 -1.16
N ILE A 8 -1.64 -11.86 0.16
CA ILE A 8 -0.52 -11.26 0.90
C ILE A 8 0.75 -12.06 0.66
N ASP A 9 0.73 -13.39 0.75
CA ASP A 9 1.91 -14.21 0.50
C ASP A 9 2.48 -14.00 -0.92
N ARG A 10 1.58 -13.95 -1.91
CA ARG A 10 1.97 -13.64 -3.28
C ARG A 10 2.54 -12.22 -3.43
N LEU A 11 1.95 -11.22 -2.78
CA LEU A 11 2.49 -9.86 -2.76
C LEU A 11 3.90 -9.84 -2.17
N LYS A 12 4.18 -10.61 -1.11
CA LYS A 12 5.51 -10.70 -0.52
C LYS A 12 6.52 -11.30 -1.49
N ALA A 13 6.17 -12.39 -2.17
CA ALA A 13 7.03 -13.04 -3.16
C ALA A 13 7.36 -12.07 -4.31
N GLU A 14 6.33 -11.48 -4.90
CA GLU A 14 6.43 -10.56 -6.04
C GLU A 14 7.15 -9.24 -5.69
N ALA A 15 6.95 -8.73 -4.48
CA ALA A 15 7.65 -7.55 -3.99
C ALA A 15 9.12 -7.86 -3.67
N THR A 16 9.40 -9.04 -3.11
CA THR A 16 10.78 -9.46 -2.82
C THR A 16 11.59 -9.64 -4.09
N GLU A 17 11.00 -10.24 -5.13
CA GLU A 17 11.66 -10.41 -6.42
C GLU A 17 12.00 -9.06 -7.09
N ARG A 18 11.14 -8.06 -6.94
CA ARG A 18 11.31 -6.75 -7.61
C ARG A 18 12.09 -5.71 -6.82
N TRP A 19 11.95 -5.74 -5.50
CA TRP A 19 12.37 -4.66 -4.60
C TRP A 19 13.24 -5.16 -3.43
N ASP A 20 13.75 -6.40 -3.50
CA ASP A 20 14.50 -7.06 -2.44
C ASP A 20 13.73 -6.98 -1.11
N ASN A 21 14.35 -6.51 -0.03
CA ASN A 21 13.70 -6.36 1.26
C ASN A 21 13.23 -4.92 1.54
N HIS A 22 13.16 -4.07 0.53
CA HIS A 22 12.82 -2.66 0.66
C HIS A 22 11.35 -2.37 0.29
N TRP A 23 10.43 -3.00 1.00
CA TRP A 23 8.99 -2.84 0.80
C TRP A 23 8.20 -3.17 2.07
N THR A 24 6.94 -2.74 2.10
CA THR A 24 5.95 -3.06 3.15
C THR A 24 4.64 -3.48 2.49
N VAL A 25 3.86 -4.33 3.15
CA VAL A 25 2.47 -4.64 2.75
C VAL A 25 1.51 -3.81 3.59
N ARG A 26 0.56 -3.13 2.94
CA ARG A 26 -0.58 -2.45 3.58
C ARG A 26 -1.84 -3.25 3.29
N VAL A 27 -2.62 -3.50 4.33
CA VAL A 27 -3.97 -4.06 4.25
C VAL A 27 -4.95 -2.94 4.60
N GLN A 28 -5.94 -2.72 3.75
CA GLN A 28 -6.99 -1.72 3.94
C GLN A 28 -8.32 -2.43 4.11
N HIS A 29 -9.01 -2.12 5.20
CA HIS A 29 -10.37 -2.56 5.46
C HIS A 29 -11.31 -1.39 5.15
N PHE A 30 -12.25 -1.61 4.25
CA PHE A 30 -13.25 -0.62 3.86
C PHE A 30 -14.51 -0.75 4.73
N ALA A 31 -15.26 0.34 4.86
CA ALA A 31 -16.48 0.39 5.66
C ALA A 31 -17.56 -0.59 5.16
N ASP A 32 -17.56 -0.88 3.86
CA ASP A 32 -18.45 -1.86 3.20
C ASP A 32 -18.08 -3.33 3.52
N GLY A 33 -17.06 -3.56 4.36
CA GLY A 33 -16.59 -4.90 4.74
C GLY A 33 -15.56 -5.50 3.78
N ASP A 34 -15.30 -4.83 2.66
CA ASP A 34 -14.28 -5.23 1.71
C ASP A 34 -12.86 -5.06 2.28
N THR A 35 -11.95 -5.95 1.89
CA THR A 35 -10.56 -5.89 2.33
C THR A 35 -9.64 -6.00 1.14
N ASN A 36 -8.74 -5.03 0.98
CA ASN A 36 -7.73 -5.05 -0.07
C ASN A 36 -6.32 -5.03 0.53
N ALA A 37 -5.36 -5.59 -0.19
CA ALA A 37 -3.96 -5.60 0.19
C ALA A 37 -3.08 -5.25 -1.00
N PHE A 38 -2.02 -4.50 -0.74
CA PHE A 38 -1.00 -4.14 -1.73
C PHE A 38 0.36 -4.00 -1.05
N ALA A 39 1.44 -4.24 -1.80
CA ALA A 39 2.79 -3.95 -1.35
C ALA A 39 3.18 -2.55 -1.84
N PHE A 40 4.02 -1.84 -1.09
CA PHE A 40 4.54 -0.56 -1.53
C PHE A 40 6.02 -0.38 -1.15
N ARG A 41 6.72 0.36 -1.99
CA ARG A 41 8.10 0.78 -1.78
C ARG A 41 8.19 2.29 -1.92
N SER A 42 8.79 2.94 -0.93
CA SER A 42 9.16 4.36 -1.03
C SER A 42 10.39 4.55 -1.91
N ARG A 43 10.31 5.51 -2.83
CA ARG A 43 11.47 6.01 -3.59
C ARG A 43 12.09 7.27 -2.98
N GLY A 44 11.47 7.82 -1.93
CA GLY A 44 11.88 9.07 -1.32
C GLY A 44 11.12 10.23 -1.92
N ARG A 45 11.73 11.43 -1.89
CA ARG A 45 11.15 12.64 -2.47
C ARG A 45 11.77 12.96 -3.83
N ASP A 46 10.96 13.51 -4.73
CA ASP A 46 11.45 14.08 -5.99
C ASP A 46 12.06 15.49 -5.78
N GLU A 47 12.47 16.12 -6.87
CA GLU A 47 13.10 17.46 -6.89
C GLU A 47 12.14 18.55 -6.38
N ASP A 48 10.85 18.37 -6.57
CA ASP A 48 9.77 19.25 -6.10
C ASP A 48 9.38 18.98 -4.64
N GLY A 49 9.95 17.93 -4.03
CA GLY A 49 9.71 17.54 -2.64
C GLY A 49 8.45 16.66 -2.45
N ASN A 50 7.85 16.17 -3.52
CA ASN A 50 6.71 15.25 -3.49
C ASN A 50 7.18 13.86 -3.10
N LEU A 51 6.34 13.13 -2.36
CA LEU A 51 6.67 11.79 -1.92
C LEU A 51 6.32 10.79 -3.03
N VAL A 52 7.31 10.00 -3.45
CA VAL A 52 7.15 9.03 -4.54
C VAL A 52 7.17 7.61 -3.97
N HIS A 53 6.16 6.82 -4.31
CA HIS A 53 6.07 5.40 -3.98
C HIS A 53 5.72 4.57 -5.21
N ASP A 54 6.20 3.35 -5.26
CA ASP A 54 5.63 2.32 -6.13
C ASP A 54 4.67 1.46 -5.30
N ARG A 55 3.51 1.13 -5.84
CA ARG A 55 2.51 0.23 -5.28
C ARG A 55 2.36 -0.98 -6.18
N LEU A 56 2.34 -2.17 -5.61
CA LEU A 56 2.15 -3.44 -6.29
C LEU A 56 0.82 -4.05 -5.85
N PHE A 57 -0.03 -4.32 -6.83
CA PHE A 57 -1.33 -4.96 -6.66
C PHE A 57 -1.33 -6.32 -7.34
N ILE A 58 -2.10 -7.26 -6.79
CA ILE A 58 -2.49 -8.48 -7.49
C ILE A 58 -3.94 -8.32 -7.89
N LEU A 59 -4.19 -8.30 -9.20
CA LEU A 59 -5.54 -8.24 -9.76
C LEU A 59 -6.30 -9.56 -9.47
N GLU A 60 -7.61 -9.55 -9.64
CA GLU A 60 -8.42 -10.78 -9.51
C GLU A 60 -8.01 -11.85 -10.54
N SER A 61 -7.51 -11.43 -11.71
CA SER A 61 -6.90 -12.30 -12.72
C SER A 61 -5.61 -12.99 -12.23
N GLY A 62 -5.06 -12.57 -11.09
CA GLY A 62 -3.79 -13.04 -10.55
C GLY A 62 -2.56 -12.34 -11.13
N GLU A 63 -2.74 -11.34 -11.99
CA GLU A 63 -1.65 -10.58 -12.60
C GLU A 63 -1.09 -9.52 -11.63
N PRO A 64 0.24 -9.46 -11.45
CA PRO A 64 0.89 -8.42 -10.67
C PRO A 64 0.98 -7.12 -11.49
N VAL A 65 0.50 -6.01 -10.91
CA VAL A 65 0.57 -4.69 -11.53
C VAL A 65 1.29 -3.72 -10.60
N VAL A 66 2.25 -2.99 -11.15
CA VAL A 66 2.97 -1.93 -10.42
C VAL A 66 2.49 -0.57 -10.90
N GLU A 67 2.06 0.26 -9.96
CA GLU A 67 1.67 1.65 -10.17
C GLU A 67 2.64 2.57 -9.43
N ARG A 68 3.09 3.65 -10.06
CA ARG A 68 3.81 4.71 -9.37
C ARG A 68 2.84 5.80 -8.93
N VAL A 69 2.93 6.15 -7.66
CA VAL A 69 2.14 7.22 -7.04
C VAL A 69 3.08 8.31 -6.56
N THR A 70 2.84 9.53 -7.02
CA THR A 70 3.45 10.74 -6.49
C THR A 70 2.40 11.45 -5.66
N MET A 71 2.72 11.74 -4.41
CA MET A 71 1.84 12.48 -3.49
C MET A 71 2.44 13.86 -3.24
N GLU A 72 1.64 14.90 -3.48
CA GLU A 72 2.07 16.27 -3.27
C GLU A 72 2.28 16.52 -1.77
N LYS A 73 3.23 17.39 -1.43
CA LYS A 73 3.54 17.72 -0.03
C LYS A 73 2.30 18.19 0.76
N SER A 74 1.37 18.88 0.10
CA SER A 74 0.14 19.38 0.71
C SER A 74 -0.90 18.29 1.03
N GLU A 75 -0.78 17.11 0.42
CA GLU A 75 -1.68 15.97 0.64
C GLU A 75 -1.26 15.08 1.82
N LEU A 76 -0.01 15.24 2.31
CA LEU A 76 0.50 14.51 3.48
C LEU A 76 -0.04 15.06 4.82
N ASP A 77 -0.59 16.28 4.83
CA ASP A 77 -1.12 16.93 6.04
C ASP A 77 -2.55 16.46 6.41
N THR A 78 -3.21 15.62 5.58
CA THR A 78 -4.60 15.18 5.81
C THR A 78 -4.77 13.70 6.21
N GLU A 79 -3.71 12.89 6.27
CA GLU A 79 -3.77 11.58 6.97
C GLU A 79 -3.67 11.79 8.50
N THR A 80 -4.58 12.62 9.07
CA THR A 80 -4.90 12.52 10.49
C THR A 80 -5.64 11.21 10.68
N LEU A 81 -4.95 10.22 11.24
CA LEU A 81 -5.56 9.09 11.92
C LEU A 81 -6.39 9.64 13.07
N GLU A 82 -7.65 10.00 12.79
CA GLU A 82 -8.62 10.32 13.83
C GLU A 82 -8.89 9.02 14.59
N ALA A 83 -8.09 8.79 15.63
CA ALA A 83 -8.42 7.82 16.65
C ALA A 83 -9.80 8.20 17.21
N PRO A 84 -10.78 7.28 17.28
CA PRO A 84 -12.06 7.62 17.88
C PRO A 84 -11.81 8.10 19.31
N ALA A 85 -12.27 9.31 19.61
CA ALA A 85 -12.15 9.90 20.95
C ALA A 85 -12.68 8.91 22.00
N PRO A 86 -11.99 8.72 23.15
CA PRO A 86 -12.52 7.89 24.21
C PRO A 86 -13.78 8.57 24.78
N THR A 87 -14.93 7.94 24.58
CA THR A 87 -16.17 8.32 25.26
C THR A 87 -15.96 8.12 26.77
N ALA A 88 -16.02 9.21 27.52
CA ALA A 88 -15.96 9.21 28.98
C ALA A 88 -17.28 8.72 29.62
#